data_AF-A0A367G3I3-F1
#
_entry.id   AF-A0A367G3I3-F1
#
_cell.length_a   1.000
_cell.length_b   1.000
_cell.length_c   1.000
_cell.angle_alpha   90.00
_cell.angle_beta   90.00
_cell.angle_gamma   90.00
#
_symmetry.space_group_name_H-M   'P 1'
#
loop_
_entity.id
_entity.type
_entity.pdbx_description
1 polymer ?
#
loop_
_entity_poly.entity_id
_entity_poly.type
_entity_poly.pdbx_seq_one_letter_code
_entity_poly.pdbx_strand_id
1 'polypeptide(L)' 'MRANSDLLEADNAEDGLKIILKEHPDIIITDMKMPVMDGIQL' A
#
# COMPACT_ATOMS: atom_id res chain seq x y z
N MET A 1 9.11 19.14 -13.91
CA MET A 1 8.32 17.97 -14.35
C MET A 1 7.62 17.43 -13.11
N ARG A 2 6.31 17.57 -13.00
CA ARG A 2 5.52 16.90 -11.95
C ARG A 2 5.16 15.53 -12.51
N ALA A 3 5.53 14.45 -11.82
CA ALA A 3 4.99 13.13 -12.15
C ALA A 3 3.50 13.15 -11.79
N ASN A 4 2.62 12.79 -12.72
CA ASN A 4 1.25 12.41 -12.37
C ASN A 4 1.36 11.06 -11.67
N SER A 5 1.11 11.04 -10.36
CA SER A 5 1.04 9.83 -9.55
C SER A 5 -0.28 9.85 -8.81
N ASP A 6 -1.14 8.88 -9.09
CA ASP A 6 -2.35 8.64 -8.30
C ASP A 6 -1.90 8.03 -6.97
N LEU A 7 -2.00 8.82 -5.89
CA LEU A 7 -1.54 8.42 -4.56
C LEU A 7 -2.68 7.79 -3.79
N LEU A 8 -2.43 6.58 -3.28
CA LEU A 8 -3.34 5.82 -2.44
C LEU A 8 -2.63 5.54 -1.11
N GLU A 9 -3.34 5.71 0.01
CA GLU A 9 -2.79 5.58 1.36
C GLU A 9 -3.64 4.61 2.20
N ALA A 10 -3.00 3.89 3.12
CA ALA A 10 -3.65 3.00 4.08
C ALA A 10 -2.90 3.02 5.41
N ASP A 11 -3.64 3.01 6.52
CA ASP A 11 -3.06 3.05 7.88
C ASP A 11 -2.65 1.67 8.43
N ASN A 12 -3.04 0.59 7.74
CA ASN A 12 -2.75 -0.78 8.13
C ASN A 12 -2.68 -1.70 6.91
N ALA A 13 -2.09 -2.89 7.10
CA ALA A 13 -1.89 -3.87 6.03
C ALA A 13 -3.20 -4.38 5.41
N GLU A 14 -4.26 -4.55 6.20
CA GLU A 14 -5.53 -5.11 5.71
C GLU A 14 -6.20 -4.17 4.70
N ASP A 15 -6.22 -2.88 5.01
CA ASP A 15 -6.76 -1.86 4.12
C ASP A 15 -5.85 -1.63 2.91
N GLY A 16 -4.53 -1.68 3.12
CA GLY A 16 -3.54 -1.67 2.04
C GLY A 16 -3.78 -2.80 1.03
N LEU A 17 -4.00 -4.02 1.51
CA LEU A 17 -4.27 -5.19 0.66
C LEU A 17 -5.57 -5.02 -0.15
N LYS A 18 -6.63 -4.50 0.46
CA LYS A 18 -7.89 -4.20 -0.25
C LYS A 18 -7.67 -3.19 -1.39
N ILE A 19 -6.86 -2.16 -1.15
CA ILE A 19 -6.52 -1.15 -2.16
C ILE A 19 -5.70 -1.80 -3.29
N ILE A 20 -4.66 -2.57 -2.96
CA ILE A 20 -3.79 -3.24 -3.93
C ILE A 20 -4.61 -4.15 -4.87
N LEU A 21 -5.52 -4.94 -4.31
CA LEU A 21 -6.36 -5.87 -5.07
C LEU A 21 -7.42 -5.18 -5.93
N LYS A 22 -7.80 -3.95 -5.59
CA LYS A 22 -8.85 -3.19 -6.28
C LYS A 22 -8.28 -2.26 -7.35
N GLU A 23 -7.24 -1.51 -7.01
CA GLU A 23 -6.69 -0.43 -7.83
C GLU A 23 -5.46 -0.88 -8.63
N HIS A 24 -4.85 -2.02 -8.27
CA HIS A 24 -3.68 -2.60 -8.95
C HIS A 24 -2.54 -1.58 -9.20
N PRO A 25 -1.98 -0.96 -8.13
CA PRO A 25 -0.92 0.03 -8.28
C PRO A 25 0.36 -0.60 -8.84
N ASP A 26 1.10 0.16 -9.65
CA ASP A 26 2.38 -0.28 -10.21
C ASP A 26 3.50 -0.42 -9.16
N ILE A 27 3.41 0.38 -8.09
CA ILE A 27 4.41 0.44 -7.01
C ILE A 27 3.69 0.48 -5.66
N ILE A 28 4.16 -0.35 -4.74
CA ILE A 28 3.71 -0.40 -3.36
C ILE A 28 4.88 -0.03 -2.46
N ILE A 29 4.66 0.90 -1.53
CA ILE A 29 5.63 1.29 -0.50
C ILE A 29 4.98 1.01 0.85
N THR A 30 5.59 0.14 1.65
CA THR A 30 5.08 -0.25 2.97
C THR A 30 6.21 -0.30 3.99
N ASP A 31 5.88 -0.06 5.27
CA ASP A 31 6.81 -0.29 6.37
C ASP A 31 6.95 -1.81 6.63
N MET A 32 8.15 -2.25 6.99
CA MET A 32 8.39 -3.63 7.43
C MET A 32 7.72 -3.95 8.77
N LYS A 33 7.45 -2.96 9.63
CA LYS A 33 6.81 -3.19 10.92
C LYS A 33 5.53 -2.37 11.02
N MET A 34 4.41 -3.02 10.73
CA MET A 34 3.07 -2.46 10.92
C MET A 34 2.31 -3.22 12.02
N PRO A 35 1.30 -2.59 12.65
CA PRO A 35 0.37 -3.30 13.53
C PRO A 35 -0.38 -4.41 12.78
N VAL A 36 -0.74 -5.48 13.48
CA VAL A 36 -1.53 -6.63 12.99
C VAL A 36 -0.80 -7.55 11.99
N MET A 37 -0.25 -7.00 10.90
CA MET A 37 0.46 -7.73 9.85
C MET A 37 1.61 -6.89 9.33
N ASP A 38 2.76 -7.51 9.10
CA ASP A 38 3.94 -6.80 8.60
C ASP A 38 3.90 -6.60 7.07
N GLY A 39 4.72 -5.67 6.56
CA GLY A 39 4.76 -5.37 5.13
C GLY A 39 5.39 -6.46 4.25
N ILE A 40 5.89 -7.55 4.83
CA ILE A 40 6.39 -8.72 4.08
C ILE A 40 5.24 -9.67 3.73
N GLN A 41 4.24 -9.73 4.61
CA GLN A 41 3.03 -10.53 4.43
C GLN A 41 1.97 -9.86 3.54
N LEU A 42 2.15 -8.57 3.24
CA LEU A 42 1.32 -7.78 2.33
C LEU A 42 1.53 -8.22 0.86
#